data_AF-A0A7C1GMG7-F1
#
_entry.id   AF-A0A7C1GMG7-F1
#
_cell.length_a   1.000
_cell.length_b   1.000
_cell.length_c   1.000
_cell.angle_alpha   90.00
_cell.angle_beta   90.00
_cell.angle_gamma   90.00
#
_symmetry.space_group_name_H-M   'P 1'
#
loop_
_entity.id
_entity.type
_entity.pdbx_description
1 polymer ?
#
loop_
_entity_poly.entity_id
_entity_poly.type
_entity_poly.pdbx_seq_one_letter_code
_entity_poly.pdbx_strand_id
1 'polypeptide(L)'
;MSYDAHIRKIDSSTRGYSSSIAVYLTALYYRFGFGLEQSKDAVMKILLDIGEGGRRVAEAQRALDTFINILTNYIPDPREFVEKLEENLYWKFRDALYYYIRASPRRVREIYQSMLDLKAFARDKTRKGSFIVTSENVEMTEGSGGVFIPKYGMGLKDLRESGFLVLAYRSEMWFYTVYHLIVPAPYVDASILTAYKH
;
A
#
# COMPACT_ATOMS: atom_id res chain seq x y z
N MET A 1 -18.59 -8.63 18.94
CA MET A 1 -18.40 -9.47 17.72
C MET A 1 -16.90 -9.66 17.56
N SER A 2 -16.39 -10.87 17.30
CA SER A 2 -14.93 -11.07 17.20
C SER A 2 -14.37 -10.42 15.92
N TYR A 3 -13.07 -10.08 15.91
CA TYR A 3 -12.40 -9.57 14.72
C TYR A 3 -12.58 -10.48 13.50
N ASP A 4 -12.64 -11.80 13.67
CA ASP A 4 -12.81 -12.76 12.58
C ASP A 4 -14.12 -12.58 11.81
N ALA A 5 -15.20 -12.16 12.47
CA ALA A 5 -16.47 -11.90 11.81
C ALA A 5 -16.38 -10.66 10.90
N HIS A 6 -15.70 -9.61 11.38
CA HIS A 6 -15.46 -8.40 10.61
C HIS A 6 -14.49 -8.63 9.46
N ILE A 7 -13.44 -9.42 9.67
CA ILE A 7 -12.50 -9.83 8.61
C ILE A 7 -13.22 -10.61 7.52
N ARG A 8 -14.10 -11.57 7.86
CA ARG A 8 -14.91 -12.29 6.87
C ARG A 8 -15.84 -11.38 6.07
N LYS A 9 -16.39 -10.34 6.71
CA LYS A 9 -17.22 -9.35 6.01
C LYS A 9 -16.40 -8.55 5.00
N ILE A 10 -15.18 -8.13 5.37
CA ILE A 10 -14.25 -7.45 4.46
C ILE A 10 -13.77 -8.38 3.34
N ASP A 11 -13.48 -9.64 3.67
CA ASP A 11 -13.10 -10.66 2.70
C ASP A 11 -14.17 -10.83 1.61
N SER A 12 -15.44 -10.81 2.03
CA SER A 12 -16.59 -10.92 1.13
C SER A 12 -16.77 -9.70 0.23
N SER A 13 -16.35 -8.50 0.68
CA SER A 13 -16.41 -7.25 -0.09
C SER A 13 -15.19 -7.01 -0.97
N THR A 14 -14.12 -7.80 -0.82
CA THR A 14 -12.85 -7.65 -1.53
C THR A 14 -12.63 -8.79 -2.54
N ARG A 15 -13.64 -9.07 -3.38
CA ARG A 15 -13.59 -10.17 -4.36
C ARG A 15 -12.73 -9.84 -5.59
N GLY A 16 -12.74 -8.60 -6.07
CA GLY A 16 -11.92 -8.15 -7.20
C GLY A 16 -10.60 -7.52 -6.75
N TYR A 17 -9.57 -7.57 -7.61
CA TYR A 17 -8.25 -7.05 -7.29
C TYR A 17 -8.25 -5.57 -6.89
N SER A 18 -9.03 -4.73 -7.58
CA SER A 18 -9.16 -3.29 -7.28
C SER A 18 -9.74 -3.07 -5.89
N SER A 19 -10.74 -3.86 -5.49
CA SER A 19 -11.33 -3.79 -4.15
C SER A 19 -10.38 -4.26 -3.05
N SER A 20 -9.62 -5.34 -3.30
CA SER A 20 -8.61 -5.84 -2.36
C SER A 20 -7.49 -4.82 -2.15
N ILE A 21 -6.98 -4.20 -3.21
CA ILE A 21 -5.95 -3.16 -3.12
C ILE A 21 -6.48 -1.92 -2.43
N ALA A 22 -7.71 -1.52 -2.74
CA ALA A 22 -8.32 -0.36 -2.12
C ALA A 22 -8.30 -0.50 -0.59
N VAL A 23 -8.87 -1.60 -0.10
CA VAL A 23 -8.90 -1.91 1.33
C VAL A 23 -7.50 -2.03 1.90
N TYR A 24 -6.60 -2.76 1.25
CA TYR A 24 -5.26 -3.00 1.79
C TYR A 24 -4.44 -1.72 1.91
N LEU A 25 -4.37 -0.92 0.84
CA LEU A 25 -3.59 0.32 0.84
C LEU A 25 -4.18 1.35 1.80
N THR A 26 -5.50 1.46 1.91
CA THR A 26 -6.15 2.35 2.89
C THR A 26 -5.87 1.88 4.32
N ALA A 27 -5.89 0.57 4.55
CA ALA A 27 -5.54 -0.01 5.85
C ALA A 27 -4.08 0.33 6.22
N LEU A 28 -3.13 0.20 5.29
CA LEU A 28 -1.72 0.55 5.53
C LEU A 28 -1.53 2.04 5.82
N TYR A 29 -2.12 2.93 5.02
CA TYR A 29 -2.12 4.37 5.31
C TYR A 29 -2.60 4.64 6.74
N TYR A 30 -3.76 4.09 7.09
CA TYR A 30 -4.33 4.29 8.42
C TYR A 30 -3.43 3.73 9.53
N ARG A 31 -2.87 2.53 9.36
CA ARG A 31 -1.97 1.89 10.33
C ARG A 31 -0.71 2.73 10.59
N PHE A 32 -0.21 3.45 9.59
CA PHE A 32 0.96 4.33 9.75
C PHE A 32 0.60 5.76 10.18
N GLY A 33 -0.64 6.01 10.58
CA GLY A 33 -1.05 7.24 11.27
C GLY A 33 -1.70 8.30 10.39
N PHE A 34 -2.08 7.97 9.15
CA PHE A 34 -2.80 8.88 8.27
C PHE A 34 -4.32 8.76 8.47
N GLY A 35 -5.07 9.87 8.29
CA GLY A 35 -6.52 9.88 8.51
C GLY A 35 -7.29 9.05 7.48
N LEU A 36 -8.45 8.50 7.84
CA LEU A 36 -9.20 7.58 6.97
C LEU A 36 -9.66 8.21 5.65
N GLU A 37 -10.21 9.43 5.69
CA GLU A 37 -10.65 10.13 4.47
C GLU A 37 -9.47 10.42 3.54
N GLN A 38 -8.36 10.93 4.09
CA GLN A 38 -7.12 11.17 3.34
C GLN A 38 -6.59 9.88 2.70
N SER A 39 -6.68 8.77 3.43
CA SER A 39 -6.27 7.44 2.98
C SER A 39 -7.17 6.92 1.84
N LYS A 40 -8.48 7.16 1.93
CA LYS A 40 -9.46 6.80 0.90
C LYS A 40 -9.19 7.59 -0.39
N ASP A 41 -9.08 8.90 -0.30
CA ASP A 41 -8.86 9.75 -1.48
C ASP A 41 -7.54 9.43 -2.20
N ALA A 42 -6.46 9.22 -1.44
CA ALA A 42 -5.16 8.86 -1.98
C ALA A 42 -5.22 7.53 -2.75
N VAL A 43 -5.92 6.53 -2.21
CA VAL A 43 -6.03 5.20 -2.83
C VAL A 43 -6.97 5.20 -4.03
N MET A 44 -8.08 5.94 -3.97
CA MET A 44 -8.97 6.09 -5.13
C MET A 44 -8.26 6.78 -6.29
N LYS A 45 -7.42 7.79 -6.00
CA LYS A 45 -6.56 8.41 -7.01
C LYS A 45 -5.59 7.40 -7.64
N ILE A 46 -4.97 6.53 -6.84
CA ILE A 46 -4.08 5.47 -7.37
C ILE A 46 -4.83 4.54 -8.32
N LEU A 47 -6.05 4.13 -7.99
CA LEU A 47 -6.86 3.27 -8.87
C LEU A 47 -7.18 3.95 -10.20
N LEU A 48 -7.48 5.25 -10.18
CA LEU A 48 -7.69 6.02 -11.41
C LEU A 48 -6.39 6.16 -12.22
N ASP A 49 -5.26 6.45 -11.56
CA ASP A 49 -3.95 6.61 -12.19
C ASP A 49 -3.51 5.34 -12.95
N ILE A 50 -3.88 4.15 -12.45
CA ILE A 50 -3.56 2.86 -13.10
C ILE A 50 -4.61 2.43 -14.14
N GLY A 51 -5.57 3.31 -14.46
CA GLY A 51 -6.52 3.13 -15.56
C GLY A 51 -7.74 2.26 -15.22
N GLU A 52 -8.09 2.12 -13.94
CA GLU A 52 -9.27 1.34 -13.56
C GLU A 52 -10.56 2.01 -14.03
N GLY A 53 -11.38 1.26 -14.79
CA GLY A 53 -12.65 1.76 -15.31
C GLY A 53 -13.70 1.97 -14.21
N GLY A 54 -14.70 2.81 -14.51
CA GLY A 54 -15.71 3.26 -13.53
C GLY A 54 -16.42 2.13 -12.76
N ARG A 55 -16.66 0.97 -13.39
CA ARG A 55 -17.25 -0.19 -12.69
C ARG A 55 -16.36 -0.73 -11.58
N ARG A 56 -15.05 -0.85 -11.83
CA ARG A 56 -14.08 -1.37 -10.84
C ARG A 56 -13.79 -0.36 -9.75
N VAL A 57 -13.74 0.93 -10.10
CA VAL A 57 -13.66 2.04 -9.15
C VAL A 57 -14.88 2.04 -8.20
N ALA A 58 -16.09 1.85 -8.72
CA ALA A 58 -17.30 1.75 -7.89
C ALA A 58 -17.29 0.51 -6.98
N GLU A 59 -16.71 -0.61 -7.42
CA GLU A 59 -16.53 -1.79 -6.58
C GLU A 59 -15.54 -1.53 -5.44
N ALA A 60 -14.39 -0.93 -5.75
CA ALA A 60 -13.41 -0.51 -4.76
C ALA A 60 -14.00 0.45 -3.73
N GLN A 61 -14.79 1.42 -4.18
CA GLN A 61 -15.47 2.38 -3.30
C GLN A 61 -16.40 1.68 -2.31
N ARG A 62 -17.26 0.76 -2.77
CA ARG A 62 -18.15 -0.01 -1.87
C ARG A 62 -17.39 -0.87 -0.86
N ALA A 63 -16.28 -1.46 -1.27
CA ALA A 63 -15.42 -2.25 -0.39
C ALA A 63 -14.78 -1.36 0.69
N LEU A 64 -14.29 -0.18 0.31
CA LEU A 64 -13.76 0.82 1.22
C LEU A 64 -14.82 1.31 2.20
N ASP A 65 -16.02 1.64 1.74
CA ASP A 65 -17.09 2.11 2.63
C ASP A 65 -17.46 1.03 3.66
N THR A 66 -17.45 -0.24 3.25
CA THR A 66 -17.62 -1.38 4.16
C THR A 66 -16.49 -1.46 5.19
N PHE A 67 -15.25 -1.35 4.74
CA PHE A 67 -14.06 -1.39 5.62
C PHE A 67 -14.07 -0.22 6.62
N ILE A 68 -14.27 1.01 6.15
CA ILE A 68 -14.30 2.22 6.98
C ILE A 68 -15.43 2.13 8.00
N ASN A 69 -16.64 1.76 7.59
CA ASN A 69 -17.77 1.59 8.51
C ASN A 69 -17.49 0.54 9.60
N ILE A 70 -16.82 -0.56 9.24
CA ILE A 70 -16.39 -1.56 10.23
C ILE A 70 -15.41 -0.93 11.22
N LEU A 71 -14.36 -0.30 10.69
CA LEU A 71 -13.26 0.24 11.47
C LEU A 71 -13.71 1.34 12.43
N THR A 72 -14.63 2.22 12.00
CA THR A 72 -15.08 3.37 12.81
C THR A 72 -16.13 2.99 13.85
N ASN A 73 -17.03 2.05 13.53
CA ASN A 73 -18.21 1.81 14.37
C ASN A 73 -18.13 0.54 15.23
N TYR A 74 -17.23 -0.41 14.91
CA TYR A 74 -17.24 -1.73 15.52
C TYR A 74 -15.89 -2.18 16.08
N ILE A 75 -14.80 -1.47 15.79
CA ILE A 75 -13.45 -1.88 16.16
C ILE A 75 -12.89 -0.96 17.26
N PRO A 76 -12.70 -1.46 18.50
CA PRO A 76 -12.14 -0.67 19.59
C PRO A 76 -10.66 -0.31 19.42
N ASP A 77 -9.86 -1.22 18.84
CA ASP A 77 -8.47 -0.96 18.44
C ASP A 77 -8.30 -1.11 16.92
N PRO A 78 -8.54 -0.02 16.16
CA PRO A 78 -8.39 -0.01 14.72
C PRO A 78 -7.00 -0.41 14.21
N ARG A 79 -5.93 -0.11 14.95
CA ARG A 79 -4.56 -0.40 14.48
C ARG A 79 -4.24 -1.88 14.61
N GLU A 80 -4.57 -2.48 15.74
CA GLU A 80 -4.42 -3.94 15.93
C GLU A 80 -5.28 -4.71 14.94
N PHE A 81 -6.50 -4.23 14.67
CA PHE A 81 -7.39 -4.84 13.68
C PHE A 81 -6.80 -4.81 12.26
N VAL A 82 -6.19 -3.70 11.83
CA VAL A 82 -5.52 -3.63 10.52
C VAL A 82 -4.40 -4.66 10.41
N GLU A 83 -3.58 -4.85 11.45
CA GLU A 83 -2.54 -5.88 11.40
C GLU A 83 -3.14 -7.28 11.26
N LYS A 84 -4.20 -7.59 12.01
CA LYS A 84 -4.91 -8.87 11.87
C LYS A 84 -5.56 -9.04 10.50
N LEU A 85 -6.10 -7.97 9.92
CA LEU A 85 -6.68 -7.98 8.57
C LEU A 85 -5.60 -8.32 7.53
N GLU A 86 -4.45 -7.65 7.60
CA GLU A 86 -3.30 -7.96 6.76
C GLU A 86 -2.85 -9.40 6.94
N GLU A 87 -2.80 -9.91 8.18
CA GLU A 87 -2.37 -11.28 8.45
C GLU A 87 -3.29 -12.33 7.83
N ASN A 88 -4.60 -12.13 7.96
CA ASN A 88 -5.61 -13.08 7.50
C ASN A 88 -5.81 -13.04 5.99
N LEU A 89 -5.70 -11.87 5.36
CA LEU A 89 -5.95 -11.67 3.93
C LEU A 89 -4.66 -11.48 3.12
N TYR A 90 -3.49 -11.76 3.71
CA TYR A 90 -2.17 -11.52 3.11
C TYR A 90 -2.06 -12.04 1.67
N TRP A 91 -2.41 -13.31 1.43
CA TRP A 91 -2.28 -13.91 0.10
C TRP A 91 -3.19 -13.26 -0.94
N LYS A 92 -4.42 -12.90 -0.54
CA LYS A 92 -5.35 -12.16 -1.38
C LYS A 92 -4.78 -10.79 -1.75
N PHE A 93 -4.24 -10.07 -0.78
CA PHE A 93 -3.63 -8.75 -1.00
C PHE A 93 -2.39 -8.84 -1.88
N ARG A 94 -1.54 -9.85 -1.67
CA ARG A 94 -0.38 -10.14 -2.52
C ARG A 94 -0.79 -10.37 -3.96
N ASP A 95 -1.73 -11.28 -4.20
CA ASP A 95 -2.16 -11.64 -5.55
C ASP A 95 -2.78 -10.44 -6.27
N ALA A 96 -3.53 -9.61 -5.54
CA ALA A 96 -4.07 -8.36 -6.07
C ALA A 96 -2.98 -7.37 -6.46
N LEU A 97 -1.98 -7.13 -5.61
CA LEU A 97 -0.86 -6.23 -5.95
C LEU A 97 -0.06 -6.75 -7.14
N TYR A 98 0.21 -8.07 -7.18
CA TYR A 98 0.96 -8.67 -8.28
C TYR A 98 0.21 -8.58 -9.60
N TYR A 99 -1.12 -8.64 -9.62
CA TYR A 99 -1.91 -8.48 -10.86
C TYR A 99 -1.60 -7.17 -11.62
N TYR A 100 -1.20 -6.11 -10.92
CA TYR A 100 -0.92 -4.81 -11.55
C TYR A 100 0.52 -4.62 -11.99
N ILE A 101 1.45 -5.51 -11.61
CA ILE A 101 2.85 -5.39 -12.04
C ILE A 101 2.93 -5.56 -13.56
N ARG A 102 3.50 -4.55 -14.23
CA ARG A 102 3.74 -4.52 -15.68
C ARG A 102 5.23 -4.54 -16.03
N ALA A 103 6.09 -4.47 -15.02
CA ALA A 103 7.54 -4.44 -15.19
C ALA A 103 8.10 -5.75 -15.75
N SER A 104 9.22 -5.64 -16.47
CA SER A 104 9.98 -6.81 -16.89
C SER A 104 10.58 -7.56 -15.68
N PRO A 105 10.87 -8.86 -15.78
CA PRO A 105 11.52 -9.64 -14.72
C PRO A 105 12.78 -8.99 -14.14
N ARG A 106 13.62 -8.42 -15.01
CA ARG A 106 14.82 -7.68 -14.61
C ARG A 106 14.47 -6.49 -13.74
N ARG A 107 13.51 -5.67 -14.18
CA ARG A 107 13.07 -4.47 -13.44
C ARG A 107 12.41 -4.83 -12.11
N VAL A 108 11.62 -5.91 -12.06
CA VAL A 108 11.06 -6.45 -10.80
C VAL A 108 12.19 -6.78 -9.81
N ARG A 109 13.26 -7.44 -10.26
CA ARG A 109 14.41 -7.78 -9.40
C ARG A 109 15.13 -6.53 -8.89
N GLU A 110 15.34 -5.54 -9.74
CA GLU A 110 15.95 -4.25 -9.36
C GLU A 110 15.10 -3.55 -8.28
N ILE A 111 13.79 -3.41 -8.51
CA ILE A 111 12.87 -2.77 -7.55
C ILE A 111 12.82 -3.57 -6.24
N TYR A 112 12.71 -4.90 -6.30
CA TYR A 112 12.72 -5.77 -5.13
C TYR A 112 13.97 -5.54 -4.26
N GLN A 113 15.15 -5.50 -4.88
CA GLN A 113 16.38 -5.25 -4.14
C GLN A 113 16.39 -3.87 -3.48
N SER A 114 15.95 -2.83 -4.18
CA SER A 114 15.81 -1.49 -3.59
C SER A 114 14.83 -1.46 -2.42
N MET A 115 13.70 -2.18 -2.53
CA MET A 115 12.71 -2.26 -1.44
C MET A 115 13.24 -3.04 -0.23
N LEU A 116 14.02 -4.10 -0.45
CA LEU A 116 14.73 -4.80 0.62
C LEU A 116 15.72 -3.88 1.34
N ASP A 117 16.52 -3.13 0.58
CA ASP A 117 17.48 -2.19 1.15
C ASP A 117 16.77 -1.09 1.94
N LEU A 118 15.65 -0.55 1.42
CA LEU A 118 14.81 0.42 2.13
C LEU A 118 14.25 -0.13 3.45
N LYS A 119 13.86 -1.42 3.48
CA LYS A 119 13.31 -2.08 4.68
C LYS A 119 14.29 -2.06 5.86
N ALA A 120 15.60 -1.95 5.62
CA ALA A 120 16.60 -1.80 6.67
C ALA A 120 16.51 -0.44 7.41
N PHE A 121 15.97 0.59 6.75
CA PHE A 121 15.81 1.96 7.28
C PHE A 121 14.37 2.28 7.67
N ALA A 122 13.50 1.28 7.70
CA ALA A 122 12.10 1.45 8.05
C ALA A 122 11.94 2.00 9.48
N ARG A 123 11.13 3.05 9.61
CA ARG A 123 10.76 3.65 10.89
C ARG A 123 9.82 2.75 11.69
N ASP A 124 8.89 2.09 11.01
CA ASP A 124 7.92 1.16 11.60
C ASP A 124 7.59 0.04 10.60
N LYS A 125 7.15 -1.12 11.12
CA LYS A 125 6.79 -2.32 10.35
C LYS A 125 5.53 -2.97 10.92
N THR A 126 4.65 -3.47 10.05
CA THR A 126 3.58 -4.38 10.46
C THR A 126 4.12 -5.79 10.71
N ARG A 127 3.32 -6.66 11.35
CA ARG A 127 3.69 -8.07 11.58
C ARG A 127 3.97 -8.85 10.29
N LYS A 128 3.24 -8.57 9.19
CA LYS A 128 3.52 -9.15 7.88
C LYS A 128 4.69 -8.49 7.15
N GLY A 129 5.19 -7.37 7.67
CA GLY A 129 6.41 -6.73 7.19
C GLY A 129 6.18 -5.62 6.17
N SER A 130 4.96 -5.08 6.06
CA SER A 130 4.73 -3.80 5.39
C SER A 130 5.40 -2.74 6.22
N PHE A 131 5.93 -1.69 5.59
CA PHE A 131 6.79 -0.76 6.31
C PHE A 131 6.69 0.65 5.78
N ILE A 132 7.11 1.59 6.62
CA ILE A 132 7.20 3.02 6.29
C ILE A 132 8.64 3.49 6.44
N VAL A 133 9.13 4.23 5.45
CA VAL A 133 10.38 4.99 5.51
C VAL A 133 10.07 6.47 5.41
N THR A 134 10.87 7.31 6.06
CA THR A 134 10.70 8.77 6.04
C THR A 134 11.91 9.46 5.45
N SER A 135 11.74 10.69 4.97
CA SER A 135 12.83 11.52 4.47
C SER A 135 13.90 11.87 5.52
N GLU A 136 13.61 11.59 6.80
CA GLU A 136 14.56 11.75 7.91
C GLU A 136 15.59 10.61 7.96
N ASN A 137 15.22 9.42 7.47
CA ASN A 137 16.05 8.22 7.49
C ASN A 137 16.58 7.81 6.12
N VAL A 138 15.92 8.27 5.05
CA VAL A 138 16.28 8.00 3.66
C VAL A 138 16.16 9.29 2.89
N GLU A 139 17.21 9.71 2.18
CA GLU A 139 17.13 10.91 1.36
C GLU A 139 16.02 10.78 0.31
N MET A 140 15.10 11.75 0.31
CA MET A 140 13.99 11.84 -0.64
C MET A 140 13.89 13.27 -1.17
N THR A 141 13.72 13.41 -2.48
CA THR A 141 13.51 14.70 -3.14
C THR A 141 12.14 14.75 -3.81
N GLU A 142 11.56 15.94 -3.91
CA GLU A 142 10.34 16.16 -4.70
C GLU A 142 10.73 16.69 -6.09
N GLY A 143 10.20 16.05 -7.12
CA GLY A 143 10.36 16.45 -8.52
C GLY A 143 9.02 16.45 -9.26
N SER A 144 9.06 16.70 -10.56
CA SER A 144 7.85 16.75 -11.41
C SER A 144 7.03 15.46 -11.43
N GLY A 145 7.64 14.32 -11.05
CA GLY A 145 6.99 13.01 -10.92
C GLY A 145 6.62 12.62 -9.48
N GLY A 146 6.72 13.55 -8.52
CA GLY A 146 6.50 13.29 -7.10
C GLY A 146 7.79 12.94 -6.34
N VAL A 147 7.67 12.09 -5.33
CA VAL A 147 8.79 11.69 -4.46
C VAL A 147 9.78 10.81 -5.22
N PHE A 148 11.06 11.13 -5.09
CA PHE A 148 12.19 10.42 -5.70
C PHE A 148 13.21 10.03 -4.63
N ILE A 149 13.76 8.82 -4.72
CA ILE A 149 14.82 8.33 -3.85
C ILE A 149 16.13 8.27 -4.67
N PRO A 150 17.03 9.26 -4.55
CA PRO A 150 18.22 9.37 -5.39
C PRO A 150 19.12 8.13 -5.36
N LYS A 151 19.34 7.56 -4.17
CA LYS A 151 20.20 6.37 -3.98
C LYS A 151 19.84 5.19 -4.89
N TYR A 152 18.55 5.02 -5.22
CA TYR A 152 18.07 3.90 -6.04
C TYR A 152 17.63 4.34 -7.44
N GLY A 153 17.79 5.61 -7.80
CA GLY A 153 17.28 6.16 -9.06
C GLY A 153 15.78 5.88 -9.23
N MET A 154 15.01 6.02 -8.15
CA MET A 154 13.64 5.49 -8.08
C MET A 154 12.63 6.60 -7.79
N GLY A 155 11.78 6.90 -8.77
CA GLY A 155 10.63 7.79 -8.61
C GLY A 155 9.33 7.05 -8.30
N LEU A 156 8.45 7.68 -7.53
CA LEU A 156 7.10 7.17 -7.28
C LEU A 156 6.32 6.95 -8.58
N LYS A 157 6.46 7.87 -9.54
CA LYS A 157 5.85 7.74 -10.87
C LYS A 157 6.33 6.47 -11.58
N ASP A 158 7.64 6.24 -11.66
CA ASP A 158 8.22 5.07 -12.31
C ASP A 158 7.78 3.76 -11.65
N LEU A 159 7.65 3.74 -10.32
CA LEU A 159 7.12 2.61 -9.59
C LEU A 159 5.67 2.33 -9.96
N ARG A 160 4.81 3.35 -10.01
CA ARG A 160 3.40 3.20 -10.40
C ARG A 160 3.25 2.74 -11.84
N GLU A 161 4.04 3.30 -12.77
CA GLU A 161 4.07 2.87 -14.17
C GLU A 161 4.55 1.41 -14.31
N SER A 162 5.46 0.98 -13.43
CA SER A 162 5.90 -0.42 -13.30
C SER A 162 4.86 -1.34 -12.64
N GLY A 163 3.77 -0.77 -12.11
CA GLY A 163 2.70 -1.49 -11.40
C GLY A 163 2.99 -1.75 -9.91
N PHE A 164 4.03 -1.15 -9.35
CA PHE A 164 4.34 -1.20 -7.92
C PHE A 164 3.58 -0.09 -7.20
N LEU A 165 2.41 -0.45 -6.68
CA LEU A 165 1.50 0.44 -5.96
C LEU A 165 2.02 0.75 -4.54
N VAL A 166 3.08 1.54 -4.46
CA VAL A 166 3.57 2.12 -3.20
C VAL A 166 2.86 3.45 -2.91
N LEU A 167 2.84 3.83 -1.65
CA LEU A 167 2.12 5.02 -1.19
C LEU A 167 3.13 6.07 -0.75
N ALA A 168 2.96 7.31 -1.20
CA ALA A 168 3.76 8.43 -0.71
C ALA A 168 2.84 9.46 -0.05
N TYR A 169 3.33 10.07 1.02
CA TYR A 169 2.64 11.16 1.70
C TYR A 169 3.61 12.25 2.10
N ARG A 170 3.16 13.50 1.98
CA ARG A 170 3.89 14.68 2.40
C ARG A 170 3.24 15.22 3.68
N SER A 171 3.99 15.24 4.78
CA SER A 171 3.59 15.94 6.01
C SER A 171 4.40 17.21 6.18
N GLU A 172 3.71 18.33 6.40
CA GLU A 172 4.35 19.59 6.76
C GLU A 172 4.51 19.67 8.28
N MET A 173 5.75 19.82 8.72
CA MET A 173 6.07 20.21 10.10
C MET A 173 6.44 21.69 10.10
N TRP A 174 6.45 22.31 11.28
CA TRP A 174 6.51 23.77 11.46
C TRP A 174 7.66 24.45 10.70
N PHE A 175 8.75 23.73 10.39
CA PHE A 175 9.94 24.28 9.74
C PHE A 175 10.48 23.44 8.57
N TYR A 176 9.91 22.28 8.27
CA TYR A 176 10.39 21.41 7.20
C TYR A 176 9.32 20.43 6.74
N THR A 177 9.54 19.87 5.55
CA THR A 177 8.67 18.85 4.95
C THR A 177 9.25 17.47 5.21
N VAL A 178 8.41 16.53 5.64
CA VAL A 178 8.76 15.11 5.74
C VAL A 178 7.98 14.33 4.70
N TYR A 179 8.70 13.58 3.87
CA TYR A 179 8.10 12.60 2.96
C TYR A 179 8.05 11.25 3.63
N HIS A 180 6.95 10.55 3.43
CA HIS A 180 6.71 9.20 3.91
C HIS A 180 6.48 8.31 2.70
N LEU A 181 7.16 7.16 2.65
CA LEU A 181 6.91 6.12 1.67
C LEU A 181 6.49 4.85 2.40
N ILE A 182 5.29 4.36 2.10
CA ILE A 182 4.78 3.08 2.62
C ILE A 182 4.93 2.03 1.53
N VAL A 183 5.56 0.92 1.90
CA VAL A 183 5.82 -0.23 1.04
C VAL A 183 5.05 -1.43 1.57
N PRO A 184 4.11 -1.98 0.78
CA PRO A 184 3.43 -3.24 1.10
C PRO A 184 4.40 -4.43 1.23
N ALA A 185 4.16 -5.29 2.22
CA ALA A 185 4.93 -6.52 2.47
C ALA A 185 5.12 -7.40 1.22
N PRO A 186 4.10 -7.60 0.36
CA PRO A 186 4.24 -8.36 -0.87
C PRO A 186 5.40 -7.95 -1.80
N TYR A 187 5.82 -6.68 -1.78
CA TYR A 187 6.92 -6.20 -2.62
C TYR A 187 8.31 -6.49 -2.08
N VAL A 188 8.42 -7.01 -0.85
CA VAL A 188 9.66 -7.48 -0.23
C VAL A 188 9.61 -8.97 0.13
N ASP A 189 8.57 -9.67 -0.31
CA ASP A 189 8.45 -11.12 -0.22
C ASP A 189 9.19 -11.77 -1.41
N ALA A 190 10.07 -12.74 -1.15
CA ALA A 190 10.83 -13.43 -2.19
C ALA A 190 9.94 -14.13 -3.23
N SER A 191 8.66 -14.39 -2.91
CA SER A 191 7.69 -14.93 -3.86
C SER A 191 7.45 -14.02 -5.05
N ILE A 192 7.67 -12.70 -4.96
CA ILE A 192 7.57 -11.78 -6.11
C ILE A 192 8.56 -12.17 -7.22
N LEU A 193 9.78 -12.59 -6.83
CA LEU A 193 10.80 -13.00 -7.79
C LEU A 193 10.44 -14.32 -8.46
N THR A 194 9.63 -15.16 -7.82
CA THR A 194 9.17 -16.44 -8.39
C THR A 194 7.97 -16.23 -9.31
N ALA A 195 7.07 -15.31 -8.97
CA ALA A 195 5.92 -14.96 -9.79
C ALA A 195 6.30 -14.41 -11.19
N TYR A 196 7.50 -13.83 -11.32
CA TYR A 196 7.98 -13.15 -12.52
C TYR A 196 9.27 -13.76 -13.12
N LYS A 197 9.49 -15.08 -13.00
CA LYS A 197 10.69 -15.75 -13.54
C LYS A 197 10.70 -15.96 -15.07
N HIS A 198 9.66 -15.58 -15.79
CA HIS A 198 9.47 -15.88 -17.21
C HIS A 198 9.42 -14.62 -18.06
#